data_AF-A0AAW1H3F3-F1
#
_entry.id   AF-A0AAW1H3F3-F1
#
_cell.length_a   1.000
_cell.length_b   1.000
_cell.length_c   1.000
_cell.angle_alpha   90.00
_cell.angle_beta   90.00
_cell.angle_gamma   90.00
#
_symmetry.space_group_name_H-M   'P 1'
#
loop_
_entity.id
_entity.type
_entity.pdbx_description
1 polymer ?
#
loop_
_entity_poly.entity_id
_entity_poly.type
_entity_poly.pdbx_seq_one_letter_code
_entity_poly.pdbx_strand_id
1 'polypeptide(L)'
;MLEELEIIISGYCKETYEALGNACPSLKSFSLNNVGSRRDRYIYNEEALAISKSMPNLRRLQLIGSFMSNDGLNAILDGCPLLESLDLRACFKIDLSGSLGKRCDRITNLRRPNDSTSDYSHQACAEDHLMGNYFSGESLEWYDYGTDEWGDFDMDYDSDEYDDFFYGFDDFVDFALFAGGGFPGFDSESD
;
A
#
# COMPACT_ATOMS: atom_id res chain seq x y z
N MET A 1 -14.66 19.26 -10.30
CA MET A 1 -14.02 17.99 -10.69
C MET A 1 -12.84 17.77 -9.76
N LEU A 2 -12.62 16.56 -9.26
CA LEU A 2 -11.52 16.24 -8.35
C LEU A 2 -10.22 16.10 -9.16
N GLU A 3 -9.20 16.88 -8.81
CA GLU A 3 -7.90 16.86 -9.52
C GLU A 3 -6.79 16.21 -8.68
N GLU A 4 -6.98 16.09 -7.36
CA GLU A 4 -6.00 15.59 -6.40
C GLU A 4 -6.68 14.64 -5.42
N LEU A 5 -6.06 13.48 -5.17
CA LEU A 5 -6.54 12.46 -4.23
C LEU A 5 -5.33 11.82 -3.55
N GLU A 6 -5.33 11.80 -2.22
CA GLU A 6 -4.30 11.14 -1.42
C GLU A 6 -4.93 9.97 -0.64
N ILE A 7 -4.38 8.76 -0.79
CA ILE A 7 -4.77 7.59 0.00
C ILE A 7 -3.52 7.10 0.74
N ILE A 8 -3.57 7.18 2.06
CA ILE A 8 -2.46 6.82 2.96
C ILE A 8 -2.90 5.58 3.72
N ILE A 9 -2.13 4.49 3.61
CA ILE A 9 -2.40 3.19 4.26
C ILE A 9 -3.72 2.60 3.76
N SER A 10 -3.66 1.87 2.66
CA SER A 10 -4.82 1.18 2.12
C SER A 10 -4.55 -0.31 2.00
N GLY A 11 -5.34 -1.08 2.73
CA GLY A 11 -5.59 -2.45 2.38
C GLY A 11 -6.46 -2.62 1.12
N TYR A 12 -6.99 -1.54 0.53
CA TYR A 12 -8.00 -1.65 -0.51
C TYR A 12 -7.60 -2.57 -1.66
N CYS A 13 -8.55 -3.40 -2.09
CA CYS A 13 -8.36 -4.31 -3.19
C CYS A 13 -8.27 -3.54 -4.52
N LYS A 14 -7.70 -4.19 -5.53
CA LYS A 14 -7.48 -3.67 -6.88
C LYS A 14 -8.71 -2.95 -7.46
N GLU A 15 -9.90 -3.48 -7.22
CA GLU A 15 -11.18 -2.97 -7.70
C GLU A 15 -11.46 -1.55 -7.21
N THR A 16 -11.02 -1.19 -6.00
CA THR A 16 -11.17 0.16 -5.45
C THR A 16 -10.39 1.17 -6.27
N TYR A 17 -9.15 0.85 -6.65
CA TYR A 17 -8.32 1.78 -7.43
C TYR A 17 -8.83 1.93 -8.87
N GLU A 18 -9.31 0.84 -9.48
CA GLU A 18 -9.97 0.91 -10.79
C GLU A 18 -11.23 1.80 -10.74
N ALA A 19 -12.06 1.63 -9.70
CA ALA A 19 -13.26 2.44 -9.50
C ALA A 19 -12.91 3.92 -9.31
N LEU A 20 -11.87 4.25 -8.54
CA LEU A 20 -11.43 5.62 -8.30
C LEU A 20 -10.97 6.31 -9.59
N GLY A 21 -10.14 5.65 -10.41
CA GLY A 21 -9.68 6.22 -11.68
C GLY A 21 -10.84 6.43 -12.65
N ASN A 22 -11.79 5.48 -12.70
CA ASN A 22 -12.98 5.61 -13.53
C ASN A 22 -13.94 6.73 -13.06
N ALA A 23 -14.07 6.91 -11.75
CA ALA A 23 -14.92 7.96 -11.16
C ALA A 23 -14.30 9.36 -11.29
N CYS A 24 -12.95 9.45 -11.33
CA CYS A 24 -12.20 10.70 -11.37
C CYS A 24 -11.30 10.80 -12.62
N PRO A 25 -11.86 10.93 -13.84
CA PRO A 25 -11.08 10.90 -15.09
C PRO A 25 -10.10 12.08 -15.25
N SER A 26 -10.25 13.13 -14.44
CA SER A 26 -9.38 14.31 -14.43
C SER A 26 -8.36 14.31 -13.29
N LEU A 27 -8.16 13.18 -12.62
CA LEU A 27 -7.18 13.06 -11.55
C LEU A 27 -5.75 13.30 -12.08
N LYS A 28 -5.05 14.25 -11.47
CA LYS A 28 -3.68 14.65 -11.85
C LYS A 28 -2.65 14.25 -10.79
N SER A 29 -3.08 14.12 -9.53
CA SER A 29 -2.23 13.75 -8.40
C SER A 29 -2.83 12.59 -7.64
N PHE A 30 -2.07 11.51 -7.49
CA PHE A 30 -2.47 10.34 -6.72
C PHE A 30 -1.34 9.89 -5.80
N SER A 31 -1.68 9.51 -4.57
CA SER A 31 -0.75 8.89 -3.64
C SER A 31 -1.34 7.59 -3.14
N LEU A 32 -0.51 6.55 -3.14
CA LEU A 32 -0.83 5.23 -2.60
C LEU A 32 0.40 4.72 -1.84
N ASN A 33 0.34 4.80 -0.52
CA ASN A 33 1.50 4.54 0.35
C ASN A 33 1.29 3.34 1.26
N ASN A 34 2.37 2.59 1.45
CA ASN A 34 2.49 1.43 2.34
C ASN A 34 3.82 1.51 3.13
N VAL A 35 4.11 0.49 3.93
CA VAL A 35 5.36 0.32 4.68
C VAL A 35 6.25 -0.67 3.94
N GLY A 36 7.31 -0.16 3.31
CA GLY A 36 8.24 -0.98 2.54
C GLY A 36 9.05 -1.94 3.40
N SER A 37 9.43 -3.09 2.84
CA SER A 37 10.31 -4.06 3.48
C SER A 37 11.38 -4.59 2.52
N ARG A 38 12.63 -4.58 2.99
CA ARG A 38 13.77 -5.17 2.25
C ARG A 38 13.75 -6.69 2.28
N ARG A 39 13.23 -7.27 3.36
CA ARG A 39 13.29 -8.73 3.63
C ARG A 39 12.12 -9.50 3.05
N ASP A 40 10.97 -8.84 2.94
CA ASP A 40 9.79 -9.43 2.36
C ASP A 40 10.09 -9.96 0.94
N ARG A 41 9.46 -11.05 0.53
CA ARG A 41 9.62 -11.62 -0.82
C ARG A 41 8.37 -11.44 -1.68
N TYR A 42 7.27 -10.95 -1.12
CA TYR A 42 6.04 -10.72 -1.86
C TYR A 42 6.21 -9.60 -2.88
N ILE A 43 5.55 -9.78 -4.02
CA ILE A 43 5.46 -8.83 -5.12
C ILE A 43 3.99 -8.61 -5.41
N TYR A 44 3.55 -7.36 -5.38
CA TYR A 44 2.17 -6.98 -5.65
C TYR A 44 2.13 -5.91 -6.76
N ASN A 45 1.74 -6.33 -7.96
CA ASN A 45 1.65 -5.44 -9.13
C ASN A 45 0.21 -5.01 -9.44
N GLU A 46 -0.78 -5.52 -8.72
CA GLU A 46 -2.20 -5.30 -9.03
C GLU A 46 -2.60 -3.82 -8.95
N GLU A 47 -2.10 -3.13 -7.93
CA GLU A 47 -2.32 -1.69 -7.72
C GLU A 47 -1.73 -0.87 -8.87
N ALA A 48 -0.49 -1.18 -9.27
CA ALA A 48 0.17 -0.55 -10.40
C ALA A 48 -0.58 -0.78 -11.72
N LEU A 49 -1.13 -1.98 -11.91
CA LEU A 49 -1.97 -2.32 -13.06
C LEU A 49 -3.31 -1.56 -13.05
N ALA A 50 -3.94 -1.41 -11.88
CA ALA A 50 -5.16 -0.64 -11.74
C ALA A 50 -4.94 0.85 -12.05
N ILE A 51 -3.90 1.45 -11.47
CA ILE A 51 -3.52 2.86 -11.69
C ILE A 51 -3.24 3.09 -13.19
N SER A 52 -2.38 2.26 -13.80
CA SER A 52 -2.00 2.42 -15.20
C SER A 52 -3.18 2.34 -16.17
N LYS A 53 -4.22 1.56 -15.86
CA LYS A 53 -5.41 1.43 -16.70
C LYS A 53 -6.43 2.54 -16.48
N SER A 54 -6.59 2.98 -15.25
CA SER A 54 -7.73 3.83 -14.85
C SER A 54 -7.37 5.31 -14.71
N MET A 55 -6.08 5.66 -14.62
CA MET A 55 -5.63 7.03 -14.35
C MET A 55 -4.61 7.57 -15.39
N PRO A 56 -4.96 7.59 -16.70
CA PRO A 56 -4.01 7.94 -17.76
C PRO A 56 -3.55 9.40 -17.75
N ASN A 57 -4.29 10.29 -17.06
CA ASN A 57 -4.00 11.72 -16.99
C ASN A 57 -3.12 12.13 -15.79
N LEU A 58 -2.60 11.16 -15.03
CA LEU A 58 -1.74 11.45 -13.89
C LEU A 58 -0.48 12.20 -14.29
N ARG A 59 -0.18 13.23 -13.51
CA ARG A 59 1.05 14.02 -13.58
C ARG A 59 1.94 13.80 -12.36
N ARG A 60 1.35 13.47 -11.21
CA ARG A 60 2.07 13.21 -9.98
C ARG A 60 1.59 11.91 -9.37
N LEU A 61 2.52 11.00 -9.12
CA LEU A 61 2.27 9.72 -8.48
C LEU A 61 3.26 9.52 -7.33
N GLN A 62 2.73 9.26 -6.14
CA GLN A 62 3.52 8.89 -4.97
C GLN A 62 3.21 7.45 -4.58
N LEU A 63 4.24 6.61 -4.58
CA LEU A 63 4.19 5.21 -4.20
C LEU A 63 5.31 4.96 -3.19
N ILE A 64 5.05 5.25 -1.92
CA ILE A 64 6.01 4.98 -0.86
C ILE A 64 5.78 3.58 -0.32
N GLY A 65 6.86 2.78 -0.20
CA GLY A 65 6.81 1.47 0.43
C GLY A 65 6.03 0.40 -0.34
N SER A 66 5.74 0.61 -1.63
CA SER A 66 5.06 -0.40 -2.45
C SER A 66 5.93 -1.64 -2.66
N PHE A 67 5.27 -2.79 -2.73
CA PHE A 67 5.87 -4.09 -3.05
C PHE A 67 5.85 -4.40 -4.55
N MET A 68 5.60 -3.41 -5.42
CA MET A 68 5.59 -3.61 -6.87
C MET A 68 6.98 -3.94 -7.43
N SER A 69 7.02 -4.80 -8.46
CA SER A 69 8.24 -5.09 -9.21
C SER A 69 8.47 -4.11 -10.35
N ASN A 70 9.58 -4.31 -11.08
CA ASN A 70 9.86 -3.61 -12.33
C ASN A 70 8.73 -3.73 -13.37
N ASP A 71 7.96 -4.81 -13.36
CA ASP A 71 6.83 -4.99 -14.28
C ASP A 71 5.67 -4.05 -13.92
N GLY A 72 5.36 -3.90 -12.63
CA GLY A 72 4.38 -2.93 -12.14
C GLY A 72 4.79 -1.50 -12.50
N LEU A 73 6.06 -1.14 -12.29
CA LEU A 73 6.56 0.17 -12.67
C LEU A 73 6.50 0.40 -14.20
N ASN A 74 6.84 -0.59 -15.01
CA ASN A 74 6.69 -0.47 -16.46
C ASN A 74 5.23 -0.24 -16.86
N ALA A 75 4.28 -0.96 -16.26
CA ALA A 75 2.86 -0.76 -16.52
C ALA A 75 2.42 0.67 -16.21
N ILE A 76 2.85 1.25 -15.09
CA ILE A 76 2.60 2.66 -14.75
C ILE A 76 3.18 3.60 -15.81
N LEU A 77 4.44 3.40 -16.19
CA LEU A 77 5.10 4.27 -17.18
C LEU A 77 4.48 4.16 -18.58
N ASP A 78 3.83 3.04 -18.90
CA ASP A 78 3.11 2.83 -20.15
C ASP A 78 1.69 3.42 -20.10
N GLY A 79 1.00 3.29 -18.96
CA GLY A 79 -0.39 3.72 -18.77
C GLY A 79 -0.56 5.19 -18.37
N CYS A 80 0.45 5.80 -17.75
CA CYS A 80 0.43 7.19 -17.30
C CYS A 80 1.48 8.04 -18.07
N PRO A 81 1.25 8.34 -19.36
CA PRO A 81 2.26 8.99 -20.22
C PRO A 81 2.53 10.46 -19.88
N LEU A 82 1.68 11.09 -19.08
CA LEU A 82 1.79 12.51 -18.69
C LEU A 82 2.54 12.71 -17.36
N LEU A 83 3.16 11.67 -16.82
CA LEU A 83 3.78 11.71 -15.50
C LEU A 83 4.99 12.65 -15.47
N GLU A 84 4.94 13.63 -14.57
CA GLU A 84 5.98 14.63 -14.35
C GLU A 84 6.71 14.42 -13.01
N SER A 85 6.02 13.83 -12.04
CA SER A 85 6.55 13.51 -10.71
C SER A 85 6.24 12.07 -10.34
N LEU A 86 7.27 11.36 -9.90
CA LEU A 86 7.18 9.98 -9.43
C LEU A 86 8.02 9.80 -8.18
N ASP A 87 7.38 9.41 -7.08
CA ASP A 87 8.05 9.08 -5.83
C ASP A 87 7.97 7.57 -5.58
N LEU A 88 9.12 6.92 -5.50
CA LEU A 88 9.29 5.47 -5.32
C LEU A 88 9.98 5.12 -4.00
N ARG A 89 10.11 6.06 -3.05
CA ARG A 89 10.86 5.82 -1.81
C ARG A 89 10.38 4.56 -1.10
N ALA A 90 11.31 3.78 -0.55
CA ALA A 90 11.04 2.49 0.10
C ALA A 90 10.41 1.39 -0.78
N CYS A 91 10.29 1.58 -2.11
CA CYS A 91 9.92 0.52 -3.04
C CYS A 91 11.12 -0.38 -3.37
N PHE A 92 11.53 -1.22 -2.42
CA PHE A 92 12.80 -1.96 -2.50
C PHE A 92 12.82 -3.12 -3.51
N LYS A 93 11.69 -3.46 -4.12
CA LYS A 93 11.59 -4.51 -5.17
C LYS A 93 11.92 -3.98 -6.56
N ILE A 94 12.14 -2.67 -6.69
CA ILE A 94 12.44 -2.02 -7.96
C ILE A 94 13.95 -1.92 -8.14
N ASP A 95 14.43 -2.44 -9.27
CA ASP A 95 15.78 -2.21 -9.75
C ASP A 95 15.75 -1.20 -10.91
N LEU A 96 16.27 -0.01 -10.65
CA LEU A 96 16.41 1.07 -11.64
C LEU A 96 17.71 0.98 -12.43
N SER A 97 18.40 -0.16 -12.43
CA SER A 97 19.50 -0.41 -13.36
C SER A 97 18.99 -0.54 -14.81
N GLY A 98 19.89 -0.32 -15.78
CA GLY A 98 19.59 -0.59 -17.19
C GLY A 98 18.58 0.35 -17.85
N SER A 99 17.66 -0.22 -18.64
CA SER A 99 16.71 0.54 -19.47
C SER A 99 15.58 1.18 -18.66
N LEU A 100 15.13 0.53 -17.60
CA LEU A 100 14.06 1.05 -16.74
C LEU A 100 14.48 2.35 -16.05
N GLY A 101 15.70 2.38 -15.49
CA GLY A 101 16.28 3.61 -14.94
C GLY A 101 16.29 4.76 -15.94
N LYS A 102 16.72 4.50 -17.19
CA LYS A 102 16.72 5.51 -18.26
C LYS A 102 15.31 6.02 -18.59
N ARG A 103 14.28 5.18 -18.46
CA ARG A 103 12.88 5.63 -18.60
C ARG A 103 12.48 6.54 -17.46
N CYS A 104 12.79 6.16 -16.22
CA CYS A 104 12.50 6.95 -15.03
C CYS A 104 13.26 8.29 -15.01
N ASP A 105 14.47 8.34 -15.54
CA ASP A 105 15.27 9.57 -15.65
C ASP A 105 14.66 10.62 -16.59
N ARG A 106 13.63 10.27 -17.38
CA ARG A 106 12.84 11.22 -18.18
C ARG A 106 11.76 11.92 -17.36
N ILE A 107 11.45 11.42 -16.16
CA ILE A 107 10.52 12.05 -15.22
C ILE A 107 11.22 13.25 -14.58
N THR A 108 10.55 14.39 -14.54
CA THR A 108 11.17 15.65 -14.08
C THR A 108 11.51 15.59 -12.59
N ASN A 109 10.59 15.09 -11.77
CA ASN A 109 10.74 14.98 -10.33
C ASN A 109 10.68 13.50 -9.93
N LEU A 110 11.84 12.83 -9.96
CA LEU A 110 11.96 11.44 -9.55
C LEU A 110 12.55 11.36 -8.14
N ARG A 111 11.86 10.66 -7.22
CA ARG A 111 12.44 10.19 -5.96
C ARG A 111 12.63 8.69 -6.00
N ARG A 112 13.86 8.25 -5.75
CA ARG A 112 14.31 6.86 -5.92
C ARG A 112 14.02 6.02 -4.67
N PRO A 113 14.01 4.68 -4.79
CA PRO A 113 13.73 3.77 -3.68
C PRO A 113 14.58 3.98 -2.42
N ASN A 114 15.82 4.43 -2.57
CA ASN A 114 16.75 4.65 -1.45
C ASN A 114 16.91 6.12 -1.05
N ASP A 115 16.11 7.04 -1.60
CA ASP A 115 16.16 8.44 -1.20
C ASP A 115 15.59 8.63 0.21
N SER A 116 16.01 9.71 0.89
CA SER A 116 15.57 10.00 2.25
C SER A 116 14.05 10.15 2.35
N THR A 117 13.48 9.59 3.42
CA THR A 117 12.07 9.73 3.81
C THR A 117 11.87 10.70 4.99
N SER A 118 12.88 11.51 5.32
CA SER A 118 12.84 12.44 6.47
C SER A 118 11.72 13.49 6.40
N ASP A 119 11.26 13.80 5.19
CA ASP A 119 10.14 14.72 4.92
C ASP A 119 8.79 14.01 4.81
N TYR A 120 8.74 12.70 5.03
CA TYR A 120 7.50 11.92 5.05
C TYR A 120 7.08 11.69 6.51
N SER A 121 5.84 12.08 6.85
CA SER A 121 5.32 12.06 8.23
C SER A 121 4.99 10.67 8.76
N HIS A 122 5.02 9.64 7.92
CA HIS A 122 4.65 8.26 8.28
C HIS A 122 5.84 7.32 8.14
N GLN A 123 5.74 6.12 8.74
CA GLN A 123 6.75 5.10 8.59
C GLN A 123 6.79 4.59 7.13
N ALA A 124 7.86 4.89 6.40
CA ALA A 124 8.03 4.44 5.02
C ALA A 124 8.60 3.02 4.91
N CYS A 125 9.34 2.56 5.93
CA CYS A 125 10.04 1.27 5.92
C CYS A 125 9.96 0.62 7.30
N ALA A 126 9.67 -0.68 7.34
CA ALA A 126 9.82 -1.47 8.55
C ALA A 126 11.31 -1.68 8.86
N GLU A 127 11.74 -1.45 10.09
CA GLU A 127 13.07 -1.85 10.51
C GLU A 127 13.15 -3.37 10.59
N ASP A 128 14.34 -3.87 10.26
CA ASP A 128 14.75 -5.26 10.14
C ASP A 128 14.55 -6.10 11.43
N HIS A 129 13.95 -5.57 12.50
CA HIS A 129 13.79 -6.25 13.79
C HIS A 129 12.33 -6.45 14.25
N LEU A 130 11.32 -6.05 13.48
CA LEU A 130 9.92 -6.08 13.95
C LEU A 130 8.92 -6.82 13.04
N MET A 131 9.36 -7.45 11.95
CA MET A 131 8.45 -8.19 11.05
C MET A 131 8.11 -9.61 11.53
N GLY A 132 8.45 -9.97 12.77
CA GLY A 132 7.98 -11.22 13.37
C GLY A 132 6.54 -11.18 13.86
N ASN A 133 6.01 -9.98 14.16
CA ASN A 133 4.75 -9.84 14.91
C ASN A 133 3.67 -8.99 14.20
N TYR A 134 3.88 -8.54 12.96
CA TYR A 134 2.86 -7.74 12.25
C TYR A 134 1.87 -8.58 11.43
N PHE A 135 2.10 -9.89 11.29
CA PHE A 135 1.17 -10.84 10.65
C PHE A 135 0.44 -11.74 11.66
N SER A 136 0.88 -11.80 12.92
CA SER A 136 0.08 -12.32 14.04
C SER A 136 -0.58 -11.12 14.70
N GLY A 137 -1.90 -11.00 14.60
CA GLY A 137 -2.67 -9.91 15.21
C GLY A 137 -2.64 -9.93 16.74
N GLU A 138 -1.49 -9.69 17.34
CA GLU A 138 -1.37 -9.48 18.78
C GLU A 138 -0.96 -8.03 19.03
N SER A 139 -1.94 -7.29 19.54
CA SER A 139 -1.75 -6.00 20.19
C SER A 139 -0.65 -6.10 21.24
N LEU A 140 0.25 -5.10 21.26
CA LEU A 140 1.22 -4.91 22.32
C LEU A 140 0.50 -4.62 23.65
N GLU A 141 0.26 -5.66 24.44
CA GLU A 141 0.23 -5.50 25.90
C GLU A 141 1.62 -5.84 26.44
N TRP A 142 2.29 -4.80 26.94
CA TRP A 142 3.53 -4.87 27.67
C TRP A 142 3.31 -5.70 28.94
N TYR A 143 3.75 -6.96 28.96
CA TYR A 143 3.90 -7.69 30.22
C TYR A 143 5.32 -8.16 30.48
N ASP A 144 5.64 -7.91 31.74
CA ASP A 144 6.85 -8.05 32.50
C ASP A 144 7.41 -9.49 32.49
N TYR A 145 8.72 -9.58 32.65
CA TYR A 145 9.47 -10.83 32.69
C TYR A 145 8.95 -11.74 33.81
N GLY A 146 8.45 -12.92 33.45
CA GLY A 146 8.17 -14.01 34.37
C GLY A 146 8.64 -15.32 33.76
N THR A 147 9.76 -15.82 34.28
CA THR A 147 10.15 -17.23 34.16
C THR A 147 8.97 -18.09 34.69
N ASP A 148 8.58 -19.21 34.10
CA ASP A 148 9.06 -20.56 34.48
C ASP A 148 8.36 -21.62 33.58
N GLU A 149 9.14 -22.58 33.08
CA GLU A 149 8.84 -24.03 33.05
C GLU A 149 7.60 -24.65 32.32
N TRP A 150 7.93 -25.37 31.23
CA TRP A 150 7.40 -26.65 30.69
C TRP A 150 5.98 -26.73 30.07
N GLY A 151 5.96 -27.21 28.83
CA GLY A 151 4.82 -27.90 28.23
C GLY A 151 5.04 -28.17 26.73
N ASP A 152 5.64 -29.31 26.40
CA ASP A 152 5.70 -29.84 25.03
C ASP A 152 4.28 -29.93 24.43
N PHE A 153 4.03 -29.20 23.33
CA PHE A 153 2.81 -29.37 22.53
C PHE A 153 3.22 -29.83 21.13
N ASP A 154 3.21 -31.15 20.93
CA ASP A 154 3.31 -31.77 19.61
C ASP A 154 2.11 -31.32 18.77
N MET A 155 2.34 -30.43 17.79
CA MET A 155 1.37 -30.17 16.72
C MET A 155 1.60 -31.18 15.60
N ASP A 156 0.81 -32.25 15.64
CA ASP A 156 0.62 -33.17 14.52
C ASP A 156 0.07 -32.39 13.31
N TYR A 157 0.90 -32.30 12.28
CA TYR A 157 0.63 -31.62 11.02
C TYR A 157 -0.17 -32.55 10.10
N ASP A 158 -1.50 -32.55 10.24
CA ASP A 158 -2.38 -33.18 9.25
C ASP A 158 -2.60 -32.22 8.08
N SER A 159 -1.82 -32.45 7.03
CA SER A 159 -2.10 -31.97 5.67
C SER A 159 -3.33 -32.73 5.18
N ASP A 160 -4.44 -32.03 4.93
CA ASP A 160 -5.32 -32.19 3.76
C ASP A 160 -6.74 -31.69 4.06
N GLU A 161 -6.97 -30.38 3.95
CA GLU A 161 -8.26 -29.82 3.47
C GLU A 161 -8.04 -28.35 3.06
N TYR A 162 -7.85 -28.13 1.75
CA TYR A 162 -7.99 -26.82 1.13
C TYR A 162 -9.48 -26.53 1.08
N ASP A 163 -9.98 -25.66 1.97
CA ASP A 163 -11.27 -24.99 1.79
C ASP A 163 -11.20 -23.56 2.32
N ASP A 164 -11.80 -22.67 1.52
CA ASP A 164 -11.92 -21.23 1.66
C ASP A 164 -12.19 -20.74 3.09
N PHE A 165 -11.26 -19.97 3.68
CA PHE A 165 -11.58 -19.03 4.76
C PHE A 165 -11.04 -17.64 4.41
N PHE A 166 -11.84 -16.96 3.59
CA PHE A 166 -11.86 -15.53 3.36
C PHE A 166 -12.38 -14.83 4.63
N TYR A 167 -11.53 -14.64 5.64
CA TYR A 167 -11.85 -13.88 6.86
C TYR A 167 -10.57 -13.18 7.35
N GLY A 168 -10.50 -11.87 7.56
CA GLY A 168 -11.46 -10.81 7.30
C GLY A 168 -10.64 -9.54 7.01
N PHE A 169 -11.01 -8.86 5.93
CA PHE A 169 -10.35 -7.65 5.45
C PHE A 169 -11.11 -6.39 5.87
N ASP A 170 -11.85 -6.45 6.98
CA ASP A 170 -12.87 -5.44 7.32
C ASP A 170 -12.54 -4.56 8.54
N ASP A 171 -11.39 -4.71 9.22
CA ASP A 171 -11.12 -3.94 10.46
C ASP A 171 -10.15 -2.74 10.31
N PHE A 172 -9.78 -2.32 9.09
CA PHE A 172 -9.00 -1.09 8.87
C PHE A 172 -9.81 0.07 8.27
N VAL A 173 -11.11 0.12 8.58
CA VAL A 173 -11.97 1.28 8.26
C VAL A 173 -12.13 2.19 9.47
N ASP A 174 -11.02 2.67 10.03
CA ASP A 174 -11.08 3.81 10.95
C ASP A 174 -9.70 4.46 11.11
N PHE A 175 -9.22 5.19 10.08
CA PHE A 175 -8.39 6.39 10.30
C PHE A 175 -8.21 7.23 9.02
N ALA A 176 -9.30 7.67 8.38
CA ALA A 176 -9.24 8.75 7.40
C ALA A 176 -10.60 9.49 7.25
N LEU A 177 -11.13 10.03 8.34
CA LEU A 177 -12.20 11.02 8.30
C LEU A 177 -11.71 12.32 8.92
N PHE A 178 -11.01 13.13 8.13
CA PHE A 178 -10.93 14.57 8.37
C PHE A 178 -11.00 15.35 7.06
N ALA A 179 -12.18 15.35 6.46
CA ALA A 179 -12.63 16.45 5.61
C ALA A 179 -14.09 16.72 5.98
N GLY A 180 -14.33 17.91 6.54
CA GLY A 180 -15.56 18.28 7.21
C GLY A 180 -16.82 18.22 6.36
N GLY A 181 -17.91 17.84 7.01
CA GLY A 181 -19.27 17.94 6.49
C GLY A 181 -20.22 17.18 7.43
N GLY A 182 -21.10 17.90 8.12
CA GLY A 182 -21.99 17.33 9.15
C GLY A 182 -22.95 16.27 8.62
N PHE A 183 -23.20 15.25 9.44
CA PHE A 183 -24.25 14.27 9.22
C PHE A 183 -25.62 14.85 9.60
N PRO A 184 -26.66 14.72 8.75
CA PRO A 184 -28.03 14.79 9.20
C PRO A 184 -28.42 13.46 9.86
N GLY A 185 -29.15 13.57 10.98
CA GLY A 185 -29.58 12.45 11.81
C GLY A 185 -30.52 11.48 11.10
N PHE A 186 -30.46 10.22 11.52
CA PHE A 186 -31.47 9.21 11.26
C PHE A 186 -32.32 9.02 12.51
N ASP A 187 -33.59 9.41 12.40
CA ASP A 187 -34.64 9.04 13.35
C ASP A 187 -34.95 7.54 13.23
N SER A 188 -35.08 6.87 14.37
CA SER A 188 -35.56 5.50 14.50
C SER A 188 -37.09 5.48 14.55
N GLU A 189 -37.74 4.77 13.62
CA GLU A 189 -39.08 4.22 13.84
C GLU A 189 -39.00 2.70 13.77
N SER A 190 -39.48 2.06 14.84
CA SER A 190 -39.66 0.63 15.00
C SER A 190 -41.16 0.36 15.01
N ASP A 191 -41.61 -0.60 14.20
CA ASP A 191 -42.86 -1.33 14.40
C ASP A 191 -42.53 -2.78 14.75
#